data_AF-M9LZS9-F1
#
_entry.id   AF-M9LZS9-F1
#
_cell.length_a   1.000
_cell.length_b   1.000
_cell.length_c   1.000
_cell.angle_alpha   90.00
_cell.angle_beta   90.00
_cell.angle_gamma   90.00
#
_symmetry.space_group_name_H-M   'P 1'
#
loop_
_entity.id
_entity.type
_entity.pdbx_description
1 polymer ?
#
loop_
_entity_poly.entity_id
_entity_poly.type
_entity_poly.pdbx_seq_one_letter_code
_entity_poly.pdbx_strand_id
1 'polypeptide(L)' 'MRVKVTIRCNRCGEKFVLRGKREKGRVETGFKQCLCDNRDNFEVEEEPI' A
#
# COMPACT_ATOMS: atom_id res chain seq x y z
N MET A 1 -5.74 -14.62 3.00
CA MET A 1 -6.90 -13.69 3.14
C MET A 1 -6.74 -12.54 2.16
N ARG A 2 -7.79 -12.11 1.45
CA ARG A 2 -7.71 -10.93 0.58
C ARG A 2 -7.94 -9.68 1.43
N VAL A 3 -7.16 -8.64 1.17
CA VAL A 3 -7.25 -7.37 1.89
C VAL A 3 -7.19 -6.22 0.88
N LYS A 4 -7.91 -5.15 1.18
CA LYS A 4 -7.80 -3.88 0.47
C LYS A 4 -6.72 -3.08 1.18
N VAL A 5 -5.78 -2.55 0.42
CA VAL A 5 -4.68 -1.75 0.95
C VAL A 5 -4.75 -0.37 0.33
N THR A 6 -4.86 0.64 1.18
CA THR A 6 -4.80 2.05 0.78
C THR A 6 -3.43 2.57 1.15
N ILE A 7 -2.71 3.14 0.19
CA ILE A 7 -1.36 3.70 0.38
C ILE A 7 -1.42 5.18 -0.01
N ARG A 8 -0.99 6.07 0.89
CA ARG A 8 -0.85 7.50 0.63
C ARG A 8 0.62 7.91 0.75
N CYS A 9 1.11 8.64 -0.25
CA CYS A 9 2.45 9.20 -0.23
C CYS A 9 2.48 10.50 0.59
N ASN A 10 3.26 10.53 1.67
CA ASN A 10 3.40 11.74 2.49
C ASN A 10 4.28 12.83 1.84
N ARG A 11 4.94 12.52 0.72
CA ARG A 11 5.73 13.49 -0.05
C ARG A 11 4.91 14.27 -1.08
N CYS A 12 4.17 13.58 -1.94
CA CYS A 12 3.41 14.22 -3.03
C CYS A 12 1.88 14.15 -2.85
N GLY A 13 1.38 13.40 -1.87
CA GLY A 13 -0.05 13.25 -1.62
C GLY A 13 -0.75 12.17 -2.45
N GLU A 14 -0.06 11.51 -3.37
CA GLU A 14 -0.64 10.49 -4.26
C GLU A 14 -1.25 9.33 -3.47
N LYS A 15 -2.40 8.82 -3.92
CA LYS A 15 -3.15 7.76 -3.25
C LYS A 15 -3.33 6.55 -4.16
N PHE A 16 -2.94 5.38 -3.67
CA PHE A 16 -3.08 4.09 -4.36
C PHE A 16 -4.04 3.19 -3.58
N VAL A 17 -4.98 2.56 -4.28
CA VAL A 17 -5.87 1.54 -3.69
C VAL A 17 -5.60 0.22 -4.41
N LEU A 18 -5.06 -0.74 -3.67
CA LEU A 18 -4.58 -2.02 -4.18
C LEU A 18 -5.32 -3.18 -3.52
N ARG A 19 -5.32 -4.32 -4.19
CA ARG A 19 -5.74 -5.60 -3.61
C ARG A 19 -4.48 -6.36 -3.19
N GLY A 20 -4.37 -6.61 -1.88
CA GLY A 20 -3.29 -7.40 -1.30
C GLY A 20 -3.72 -8.81 -0.94
N LYS A 21 -2.73 -9.71 -0.84
CA LYS A 21 -2.89 -11.03 -0.23
C LYS A 21 -2.14 -11.01 1.10
N ARG A 22 -2.85 -11.30 2.19
CA ARG A 22 -2.23 -11.53 3.50
C ARG A 22 -1.80 -12.99 3.60
N GLU A 23 -0.50 -13.21 3.79
CA GLU A 23 0.15 -14.51 3.95
C GLU A 23 1.21 -14.44 5.04
N LYS A 24 1.19 -15.39 5.99
CA LYS A 24 2.14 -15.47 7.13
C LYS A 24 2.33 -14.15 7.90
N GLY A 25 1.24 -13.39 8.08
CA GLY A 25 1.26 -12.13 8.82
C GLY A 25 1.80 -10.92 8.04
N ARG A 26 2.14 -11.08 6.76
CA ARG A 26 2.54 -9.98 5.86
C ARG A 26 1.52 -9.79 4.75
N VAL A 27 1.38 -8.55 4.28
CA VAL A 27 0.53 -8.22 3.13
C VAL A 27 1.40 -7.94 1.92
N GLU A 28 1.16 -8.70 0.85
CA GLU A 28 1.81 -8.50 -0.43
C GLU A 28 0.87 -7.77 -1.40
N THR A 29 1.26 -6.59 -1.87
CA THR A 29 0.51 -5.77 -2.86
C THR A 29 1.26 -5.56 -4.17
N GLY A 30 2.57 -5.84 -4.21
CA GLY A 30 3.45 -5.52 -5.34
C GLY A 30 3.83 -4.04 -5.46
N PHE A 31 3.38 -3.17 -4.53
CA PHE A 31 3.77 -1.77 -4.49
C PHE A 31 5.26 -1.62 -4.17
N LYS A 32 6.00 -0.86 -4.99
CA LYS A 32 7.45 -0.67 -4.83
C LYS A 32 7.86 0.78 -4.55
N GLN A 33 7.22 1.73 -5.23
CA GLN A 33 7.51 3.16 -5.12
C GLN A 33 6.34 4.00 -5.62
N CYS A 34 6.29 5.25 -5.17
CA CYS A 34 5.39 6.26 -5.70
C CYS A 34 5.87 6.78 -7.05
N LEU A 35 4.96 7.45 -7.78
CA LEU A 35 5.26 8.12 -9.04
C LEU A 35 6.18 9.33 -8.90
N CYS A 36 6.32 9.89 -7.69
CA CYS A 36 7.29 10.96 -7.39
C CYS A 36 8.68 10.44 -6.97
N ASP A 37 9.00 9.19 -7.29
CA ASP A 37 10.22 8.46 -6.90
C ASP A 37 10.42 8.28 -5.39
N ASN A 38 9.41 8.61 -4.58
CA ASN A 38 9.41 8.29 -3.16
C ASN A 38 9.37 6.77 -2.96
N ARG A 39 10.24 6.23 -2.10
CA ARG A 39 10.34 4.79 -1.80
C ARG A 39 10.04 4.44 -0.35
N ASP A 40 9.80 5.46 0.47
CA ASP A 40 9.58 5.37 1.91
C ASP A 40 8.51 6.37 2.33
N ASN A 41 8.26 6.52 3.63
CA ASN A 41 7.32 7.51 4.17
C ASN A 41 5.91 7.47 3.53
N PHE A 42 5.31 6.29 3.61
CA PHE A 42 3.92 6.06 3.20
C PHE A 42 3.02 5.90 4.42
N GLU A 43 1.82 6.46 4.34
CA GLU A 43 0.70 6.07 5.19
C GLU A 43 0.00 4.87 4.54
N VAL A 44 -0.21 3.79 5.30
CA VAL A 44 -0.78 2.52 4.80
C VAL A 44 -1.92 2.09 5.69
N GLU A 45 -3.08 1.86 5.10
CA GLU A 45 -4.28 1.35 5.76
C GLU A 45 -4.69 0.00 5.14
N GLU A 46 -5.05 -0.96 6.00
CA GLU A 46 -5.47 -2.30 5.59
C GLU A 46 -6.91 -2.57 6.03
N GLU A 47 -7.77 -2.93 5.08
CA GLU A 47 -9.16 -3.29 5.34
C GLU A 47 -9.43 -4.74 4.87
N PRO A 48 -10.04 -5.61 5.68
CA PRO A 48 -10.47 -6.91 5.21
C PRO A 48 -11.53 -6.77 4.11
N ILE A 49 -11.49 -7.64 3.10
CA ILE A 49 -12.49 -7.73 2.01
C ILE A 49 -13.40 -8.91 2.28
#